data_AF-A0A924CEI8-F1
#
_entry.id   AF-A0A924CEI8-F1
#
_cell.length_a   1.000
_cell.length_b   1.000
_cell.length_c   1.000
_cell.angle_alpha   90.00
_cell.angle_beta   90.00
_cell.angle_gamma   90.00
#
_symmetry.space_group_name_H-M   'P 1'
#
loop_
_entity.id
_entity.type
_entity.pdbx_description
1 polymer ?
#
loop_
_entity_poly.entity_id
_entity_poly.type
_entity_poly.pdbx_seq_one_letter_code
_entity_poly.pdbx_strand_id
1 'polypeptide(L)' 'MMKKFSLLTLLFAFTACCYAQDIKNNPGSNHGNRFEQLGTILPTPNEYRTASGAPGPKYWQQRC' A
#
# COMPACT_ATOMS: atom_id res chain seq x y z
N MET A 1 16.45 -7.21 -39.54
CA MET A 1 16.70 -6.09 -38.60
C MET A 1 15.41 -5.56 -37.95
N MET A 2 14.32 -5.38 -38.71
CA MET A 2 13.05 -4.82 -38.21
C MET A 2 12.30 -5.67 -37.17
N LYS A 3 12.42 -7.01 -37.20
CA LYS A 3 11.81 -7.90 -36.19
C LYS A 3 12.36 -7.69 -34.78
N LYS A 4 13.64 -7.29 -34.64
CA LYS A 4 14.26 -7.00 -33.34
C LYS A 4 13.68 -5.72 -32.73
N PHE A 5 13.43 -4.70 -33.55
CA PHE A 5 12.74 -3.47 -33.13
C PHE A 5 11.30 -3.74 -32.69
N SER A 6 10.58 -4.59 -33.42
CA SER A 6 9.21 -4.99 -33.04
C SER A 6 9.15 -5.76 -31.72
N LEU A 7 10.18 -6.53 -31.40
CA LEU A 7 10.27 -7.28 -30.15
C LEU A 7 10.59 -6.36 -28.96
N LEU A 8 11.42 -5.33 -29.18
CA LEU A 8 11.75 -4.31 -28.20
C LEU A 8 10.54 -3.43 -27.82
N THR A 9 9.72 -3.02 -28.80
CA THR A 9 8.49 -2.26 -28.51
C THR A 9 7.45 -3.08 -27.76
N LEU A 10 7.32 -4.38 -28.07
CA LEU A 10 6.42 -5.28 -27.34
C LEU A 10 6.87 -5.45 -25.88
N LEU A 11 8.18 -5.60 -25.66
CA LEU A 11 8.74 -5.75 -24.31
C LEU A 11 8.52 -4.49 -23.47
N PHE A 12 8.73 -3.31 -24.07
CA PHE A 12 8.50 -2.02 -23.40
C PHE A 12 7.02 -1.81 -23.04
N ALA A 13 6.11 -2.18 -23.93
CA ALA A 13 4.67 -2.11 -23.67
C ALA A 13 4.24 -3.07 -22.54
N PHE A 14 4.85 -4.26 -22.46
CA PHE A 14 4.54 -5.22 -21.39
C PHE A 14 4.93 -4.69 -20.01
N THR A 15 6.11 -4.07 -19.88
CA THR A 15 6.57 -3.47 -18.61
C THR A 15 5.72 -2.28 -18.16
N ALA A 16 5.08 -1.56 -19.08
CA ALA A 16 4.21 -0.43 -18.74
C ALA A 16 2.90 -0.85 -18.04
N CYS A 17 2.50 -2.13 -18.17
CA CYS A 17 1.29 -2.67 -17.55
C CYS A 17 1.55 -3.27 -16.15
N CYS A 18 2.80 -3.30 -15.69
CA CYS A 18 3.15 -3.84 -14.37
C CYS A 18 2.93 -2.77 -13.29
N TYR A 19 1.74 -2.75 -12.70
CA TYR A 19 1.46 -1.97 -11.48
C TYR A 19 1.65 -2.84 -10.24
N ALA A 20 2.26 -2.29 -9.19
CA ALA A 20 2.29 -2.94 -7.88
C ALA A 20 0.89 -3.00 -7.26
N GLN A 21 0.61 -4.03 -6.48
CA GLN A 21 -0.68 -4.19 -5.80
C GLN A 21 -0.79 -3.21 -4.60
N ASP A 22 -1.94 -2.56 -4.44
CA ASP A 22 -2.21 -1.72 -3.27
C ASP A 22 -2.48 -2.59 -2.04
N ILE A 23 -1.64 -2.43 -1.02
CA ILE A 23 -1.72 -3.19 0.24
C ILE A 23 -2.95 -2.75 1.06
N LYS A 24 -3.48 -1.53 0.85
CA LYS A 24 -4.61 -1.01 1.61
C LYS A 24 -5.97 -1.54 1.16
N ASN A 25 -6.07 -2.01 -0.08
CA ASN A 25 -7.36 -2.33 -0.67
C ASN A 25 -7.20 -3.42 -1.74
N ASN A 26 -7.34 -4.67 -1.35
CA ASN A 26 -7.48 -5.81 -2.26
C ASN A 26 -8.96 -6.25 -2.34
N PRO A 27 -9.81 -5.56 -3.11
CA PRO A 27 -11.23 -5.90 -3.21
C PRO A 27 -11.49 -7.24 -3.92
N GLY A 28 -10.48 -7.80 -4.60
CA GLY A 28 -10.53 -9.13 -5.22
C GLY A 28 -9.99 -10.26 -4.33
N SER A 29 -9.62 -9.98 -3.07
CA SER A 29 -9.12 -11.00 -2.15
C SER A 29 -10.23 -11.99 -1.76
N ASN A 30 -9.98 -13.29 -2.00
CA ASN A 30 -10.92 -14.37 -1.68
C ASN A 30 -11.17 -14.53 -0.18
N HIS A 31 -10.30 -13.96 0.67
CA HIS A 31 -10.41 -14.00 2.13
C HIS A 31 -10.77 -12.65 2.77
N GLY A 32 -10.87 -11.58 1.97
CA GLY A 32 -11.14 -10.23 2.46
C GLY A 32 -10.01 -9.66 3.34
N ASN A 33 -9.87 -8.33 3.35
CA ASN A 33 -8.77 -7.64 4.04
C ASN A 33 -8.89 -7.65 5.59
N ARG A 34 -9.84 -8.39 6.18
CA ARG A 34 -10.20 -8.25 7.61
C ARG A 34 -9.23 -8.95 8.57
N PHE A 35 -8.49 -9.95 8.10
CA PHE A 35 -7.53 -10.71 8.91
C PHE A 35 -6.14 -10.79 8.29
N GLU A 36 -5.89 -9.99 7.25
CA GLU A 36 -4.56 -9.89 6.67
C GLU A 36 -3.63 -9.07 7.58
N GLN A 37 -2.35 -9.44 7.60
CA GLN A 37 -1.36 -8.71 8.37
C GLN A 37 -1.20 -7.29 7.80
N LEU A 38 -1.34 -6.28 8.65
CA LEU A 38 -1.35 -4.87 8.25
C LEU A 38 0.02 -4.34 7.76
N GLY A 39 1.11 -5.09 7.88
CA GLY A 39 2.44 -4.70 7.39
C GLY A 39 2.84 -3.26 7.77
N THR A 40 3.28 -2.47 6.79
CA THR A 40 3.64 -1.05 6.92
C THR A 40 2.49 -0.10 6.52
N ILE A 41 1.25 -0.59 6.49
CA ILE A 41 0.08 0.21 6.10
C ILE A 41 -0.22 1.29 7.15
N LEU A 42 0.05 0.99 8.42
CA LEU A 42 -0.20 1.91 9.53
C LEU A 42 0.84 3.04 9.53
N PRO A 43 0.42 4.28 9.83
CA PRO A 43 1.34 5.40 9.96
C PRO A 43 2.29 5.21 11.14
N THR A 44 3.46 5.86 11.07
CA THR A 44 4.41 5.89 12.19
C THR A 44 3.74 6.46 13.44
N PRO A 45 3.96 5.86 14.62
CA PRO A 45 3.43 6.37 15.89
C PRO A 45 3.86 7.81 16.14
N ASN A 46 2.98 8.60 16.76
CA ASN A 46 3.27 9.97 17.18
C ASN A 46 2.59 10.29 18.54
N GLU A 47 2.73 11.52 19.03
CA GLU A 47 2.19 11.94 20.33
C GLU A 47 0.65 11.95 20.40
N TYR A 48 -0.04 11.83 19.27
CA TYR A 48 -1.50 11.73 19.17
C TYR A 48 -1.98 10.28 19.08
N ARG A 49 -1.24 9.37 18.43
CA ARG A 49 -1.54 7.92 18.38
C ARG A 49 -0.29 7.05 18.53
N THR A 50 -0.39 6.05 19.40
CA THR A 50 0.66 5.03 19.59
C THR A 50 0.66 3.97 18.47
N ALA A 51 1.68 3.11 18.46
CA ALA A 51 1.79 1.97 17.54
C ALA A 51 0.63 0.97 17.65
N SER A 52 0.02 0.85 18.84
CA SER A 52 -1.17 0.03 19.06
C SER A 52 -2.47 0.71 18.62
N GLY A 53 -2.41 1.96 18.14
CA GLY A 53 -3.56 2.75 17.75
C GLY A 53 -4.28 3.45 18.92
N ALA A 54 -3.77 3.31 20.16
CA ALA A 54 -4.32 3.97 21.33
C ALA A 54 -4.05 5.49 21.32
N PRO A 55 -4.91 6.31 21.95
CA PRO A 55 -4.70 7.75 22.03
C PRO A 55 -3.46 8.10 22.86
N GLY A 56 -2.65 9.06 22.36
CA GLY A 56 -1.45 9.54 23.04
C GLY A 56 -1.72 10.69 24.02
N PRO A 57 -0.70 11.17 24.76
CA PRO A 57 -0.86 12.24 25.75
C PRO A 57 -1.42 13.55 25.15
N LYS A 58 -0.98 13.92 23.94
CA LYS A 58 -1.46 15.15 23.28
C LYS A 58 -2.89 15.06 22.76
N TYR A 59 -3.40 13.85 22.54
CA TYR A 59 -4.82 13.66 22.20
C TYR A 59 -5.73 14.18 23.32
N TRP A 60 -5.35 13.95 24.58
CA TRP A 60 -6.17 14.37 25.72
C TRP A 60 -6.06 15.87 26.00
N GLN A 61 -4.86 16.46 25.85
CA GLN A 61 -4.63 17.89 26.06
C GLN A 61 -5.46 18.79 25.13
N GLN A 62 -5.79 18.33 23.92
CA GLN A 62 -6.68 19.06 22.99
C GLN A 62 -8.16 19.00 23.38
N ARG A 63 -8.54 18.09 24.29
CA ARG A 63 -9.93 17.91 24.75
C ARG A 63 -10.19 18.56 26.11
N CYS A 64 -9.15 19.07 26.75
CA CYS A 64 -9.20 19.90 27.96
C CYS A 64 -9.45 21.36 27.58
#